data_AF-A0A952VKY1-F1
#
_entry.id   AF-A0A952VKY1-F1
#
_cell.length_a   1.000
_cell.length_b   1.000
_cell.length_c   1.000
_cell.angle_alpha   90.00
_cell.angle_beta   90.00
_cell.angle_gamma   90.00
#
_symmetry.space_group_name_H-M   'P 1'
#
loop_
_entity.id
_entity.type
_entity.pdbx_description
1 polymer ?
#
loop_
_entity_poly.entity_id
_entity_poly.type
_entity_poly.pdbx_seq_one_letter_code
_entity_poly.pdbx_strand_id
1 'polypeptide(L)'
;MHCARIIEPGMMTTVQDQGRIGCAALGVPPSGAADALSMRVANRLLGNTDAVAVLEFTLVGPTLAFTRDATICITGGACPAAMIHDGRKRRPLPPCIPTIVRAGEVIHIGSLATGARGYLAIDGGFAVPRVLDSRSTLISASIGGHLGRALCANDEVPIASRTFDLPNVPEPRHISRWLAGNLARRTLRVTPSLHTILFDPSALATFTSAAFVVSDRSNRVGVRLGGQALAVPPEAAELASEGTATGAIQIPGDSQPIILGVDRPTTGGYPMIACVIAADLHIVGTIRPREQIRFEMVTPEHARSLYREQEETLDTLLPRHRTSRSSHTIDINADIGEGVTPAECAIEAALIEIVTSVNIACGGHAGDENSMRHALTLAKARGCAIGAHPSYPDREHFGRRRVHTAPDALLSSLASQIAALSRLTEQIGVRLSHVKPHGSLYHDASNDQHIARAIFDAARSCDPHLRLVGMAGSKALDWWRAWGATVTAEAFVDRAYEPDGRLRARTLAGALITSPERAARQALAIATRSQVESTSGSMIAISAQALCIHADTPDAVEIAQLVRHTLTTAGIEVRALDHSVNDTPT
;
A
#
# COMPACT_ATOMS: atom_id res chain seq x y z
N MET A 1 -4.89 -22.38 15.75
CA MET A 1 -5.23 -21.29 14.81
C MET A 1 -5.40 -20.01 15.61
N HIS A 2 -4.99 -18.85 15.12
CA HIS A 2 -5.25 -17.59 15.82
C HIS A 2 -6.65 -17.09 15.41
N CYS A 3 -7.52 -16.91 16.39
CA CYS A 3 -8.91 -16.49 16.21
C CYS A 3 -9.37 -15.50 17.28
N ALA A 4 -10.41 -14.75 16.91
CA ALA A 4 -11.26 -13.99 17.80
C ALA A 4 -12.44 -14.88 18.23
N ARG A 5 -12.57 -15.14 19.53
CA ARG A 5 -13.67 -15.90 20.12
C ARG A 5 -14.76 -14.96 20.58
N ILE A 6 -15.94 -15.10 20.01
CA ILE A 6 -17.11 -14.27 20.32
C ILE A 6 -17.77 -14.80 21.58
N ILE A 7 -17.82 -13.98 22.62
CA ILE A 7 -18.50 -14.30 23.89
C ILE A 7 -19.95 -13.85 23.79
N GLU A 8 -20.16 -12.58 23.43
CA GLU A 8 -21.48 -12.02 23.12
C GLU A 8 -21.40 -11.33 21.76
N PRO A 9 -22.30 -11.65 20.81
CA PRO A 9 -22.20 -11.12 19.45
C PRO A 9 -22.64 -9.66 19.30
N GLY A 10 -23.19 -9.03 20.35
CA GLY A 10 -23.90 -7.76 20.24
C GLY A 10 -25.26 -7.95 19.55
N MET A 11 -25.85 -6.86 19.02
CA MET A 11 -27.17 -6.92 18.38
C MET A 11 -27.09 -7.51 16.96
N MET A 12 -26.14 -7.03 16.16
CA MET A 12 -25.86 -7.58 14.82
C MET A 12 -24.42 -7.22 14.44
N THR A 13 -23.55 -8.22 14.46
CA THR A 13 -22.13 -8.09 14.10
C THR A 13 -21.82 -8.98 12.90
N THR A 14 -21.15 -8.42 11.89
CA THR A 14 -20.78 -9.14 10.65
C THR A 14 -19.34 -8.82 10.24
N VAL A 15 -18.70 -9.75 9.52
CA VAL A 15 -17.41 -9.44 8.87
C VAL A 15 -17.70 -8.66 7.58
N GLN A 16 -17.05 -7.51 7.42
CA GLN A 16 -17.21 -6.62 6.27
C GLN A 16 -15.84 -6.18 5.74
N ASP A 17 -15.73 -6.00 4.43
CA ASP A 17 -14.60 -5.36 3.75
C ASP A 17 -15.13 -4.27 2.78
N GLN A 18 -14.40 -3.95 1.71
CA GLN A 18 -14.88 -3.00 0.69
C GLN A 18 -16.02 -3.52 -0.19
N GLY A 19 -16.37 -4.80 -0.06
CA GLY A 19 -17.45 -5.43 -0.81
C GLY A 19 -17.00 -6.12 -2.10
N ARG A 20 -17.97 -6.75 -2.76
CA ARG A 20 -17.86 -7.56 -3.98
C ARG A 20 -18.14 -6.71 -5.21
N ILE A 21 -17.22 -5.80 -5.52
CA ILE A 21 -17.39 -4.89 -6.65
C ILE A 21 -17.41 -5.70 -7.96
N GLY A 22 -18.25 -5.27 -8.92
CA GLY A 22 -18.37 -5.92 -10.23
C GLY A 22 -19.35 -7.10 -10.30
N CYS A 23 -19.94 -7.53 -9.19
CA CYS A 23 -20.86 -8.68 -9.15
C CYS A 23 -22.33 -8.35 -9.41
N ALA A 24 -22.68 -7.07 -9.61
CA ALA A 24 -24.08 -6.63 -9.74
C ALA A 24 -24.82 -7.29 -10.92
N ALA A 25 -24.12 -7.55 -12.03
CA ALA A 25 -24.67 -8.25 -13.19
C ALA A 25 -25.08 -9.71 -12.89
N LEU A 26 -24.56 -10.30 -11.81
CA LEU A 26 -24.93 -11.65 -11.34
C LEU A 26 -26.09 -11.63 -10.34
N GLY A 27 -26.74 -10.48 -10.12
CA GLY A 27 -27.77 -10.33 -9.10
C GLY A 27 -27.22 -10.21 -7.67
N VAL A 28 -25.91 -10.04 -7.51
CA VAL A 28 -25.26 -9.93 -6.19
C VAL A 28 -24.87 -8.47 -5.90
N PRO A 29 -25.37 -7.86 -4.82
CA PRO A 29 -24.96 -6.50 -4.45
C PRO A 29 -23.50 -6.42 -4.00
N PRO A 30 -22.93 -5.21 -3.96
CA PRO A 30 -21.56 -5.05 -3.48
C PRO A 30 -21.41 -5.47 -2.01
N SER A 31 -22.42 -5.27 -1.16
CA SER A 31 -22.26 -5.35 0.30
C SER A 31 -21.11 -4.44 0.75
N GLY A 32 -20.29 -4.87 1.71
CA GLY A 32 -19.23 -4.05 2.29
C GLY A 32 -19.67 -3.32 3.54
N ALA A 33 -18.73 -2.60 4.14
CA ALA A 33 -19.02 -1.71 5.25
C ALA A 33 -20.04 -0.65 4.82
N ALA A 34 -21.13 -0.50 5.59
CA ALA A 34 -22.16 0.50 5.30
C ALA A 34 -21.68 1.94 5.54
N ASP A 35 -20.66 2.09 6.40
CA ASP A 35 -19.85 3.29 6.58
C ASP A 35 -18.39 2.92 6.26
N ALA A 36 -18.08 3.03 4.98
CA ALA A 36 -16.74 2.72 4.46
C ALA A 36 -15.68 3.71 5.00
N LEU A 37 -16.05 4.92 5.39
CA LEU A 37 -15.12 5.92 5.90
C LEU A 37 -14.54 5.48 7.26
N SER A 38 -15.40 5.10 8.21
CA SER A 38 -14.96 4.62 9.52
C SER A 38 -14.17 3.31 9.42
N MET A 39 -14.57 2.39 8.53
CA MET A 39 -13.80 1.17 8.26
C MET A 39 -12.38 1.50 7.79
N ARG A 40 -12.24 2.40 6.80
CA ARG A 40 -10.93 2.80 6.27
C ARG A 40 -10.08 3.49 7.32
N VAL A 41 -10.66 4.39 8.12
CA VAL A 41 -9.96 5.00 9.26
C VAL A 41 -9.45 3.93 10.23
N ALA A 42 -10.27 2.93 10.57
CA ALA A 42 -9.87 1.84 11.48
C ALA A 42 -8.68 1.04 10.92
N ASN A 43 -8.75 0.69 9.64
CA ASN A 43 -7.70 -0.06 8.95
C ASN A 43 -6.40 0.74 8.86
N ARG A 44 -6.45 2.00 8.40
CA ARG A 44 -5.25 2.82 8.23
C ARG A 44 -4.56 3.15 9.54
N LEU A 45 -5.32 3.33 10.63
CA LEU A 45 -4.76 3.50 11.98
C LEU A 45 -3.91 2.30 12.42
N LEU A 46 -4.21 1.10 11.91
CA LEU A 46 -3.47 -0.13 12.15
C LEU A 46 -2.38 -0.42 11.11
N GLY A 47 -2.27 0.39 10.05
CA GLY A 47 -1.39 0.08 8.92
C GLY A 47 -1.90 -1.03 8.00
N ASN A 48 -3.21 -1.30 8.04
CA ASN A 48 -3.85 -2.15 7.07
C ASN A 48 -4.18 -1.36 5.79
N THR A 49 -4.23 -2.05 4.66
CA THR A 49 -4.86 -1.49 3.44
C THR A 49 -6.35 -1.30 3.64
N ASP A 50 -6.97 -0.39 2.87
CA ASP A 50 -8.41 -0.12 2.93
C ASP A 50 -9.30 -1.36 2.68
N ALA A 51 -8.80 -2.39 1.99
CA ALA A 51 -9.50 -3.62 1.64
C ALA A 51 -9.54 -4.68 2.76
N VAL A 52 -8.83 -4.46 3.88
CA VAL A 52 -8.77 -5.47 4.95
C VAL A 52 -10.12 -5.59 5.66
N ALA A 53 -10.53 -6.84 5.91
CA ALA A 53 -11.81 -7.13 6.55
C ALA A 53 -11.81 -6.78 8.05
N VAL A 54 -12.91 -6.20 8.51
CA VAL A 54 -13.18 -5.75 9.88
C VAL A 54 -14.48 -6.36 10.40
N LEU A 55 -14.79 -6.19 11.69
CA LEU A 55 -16.15 -6.39 12.17
C LEU A 55 -16.94 -5.08 12.07
N GLU A 56 -18.09 -5.11 11.41
CA GLU A 56 -19.14 -4.09 11.51
C GLU A 56 -20.15 -4.55 12.56
N PHE A 57 -20.41 -3.72 13.58
CA PHE A 57 -21.44 -3.97 14.58
C PHE A 57 -22.49 -2.85 14.60
N THR A 58 -23.75 -3.24 14.82
CA THR A 58 -24.92 -2.35 14.75
C THR A 58 -25.50 -2.11 16.15
N LEU A 59 -25.64 -0.84 16.56
CA LEU A 59 -26.20 -0.35 17.83
C LEU A 59 -25.52 -0.80 19.12
N VAL A 60 -25.23 -2.10 19.29
CA VAL A 60 -24.52 -2.68 20.45
C VAL A 60 -23.39 -3.55 19.93
N GLY A 61 -22.16 -3.27 20.37
CA GLY A 61 -20.98 -4.01 19.96
C GLY A 61 -20.84 -5.38 20.62
N PRO A 62 -19.89 -6.20 20.14
CA PRO A 62 -19.64 -7.53 20.69
C PRO A 62 -18.78 -7.50 21.97
N THR A 63 -18.86 -8.58 22.73
CA THR A 63 -17.88 -8.99 23.73
C THR A 63 -17.05 -10.14 23.15
N LEU A 64 -15.72 -10.02 23.09
CA LEU A 64 -14.85 -11.05 22.49
C LEU A 64 -13.47 -11.12 23.14
N ALA A 65 -12.78 -12.24 22.92
CA ALA A 65 -11.40 -12.44 23.37
C ALA A 65 -10.54 -12.99 22.23
N PHE A 66 -9.24 -12.75 22.29
CA PHE A 66 -8.29 -13.30 21.32
C PHE A 66 -7.51 -14.47 21.91
N THR A 67 -7.22 -15.46 21.06
CA THR A 67 -6.41 -16.64 21.43
C THR A 67 -4.91 -16.35 21.55
N ARG A 68 -4.44 -15.22 21.01
CA ARG A 68 -3.08 -14.67 21.15
C ARG A 68 -3.18 -13.14 21.25
N ASP A 69 -2.07 -12.47 21.51
CA ASP A 69 -2.00 -11.01 21.50
C ASP A 69 -2.42 -10.45 20.13
N ALA A 70 -3.18 -9.36 20.13
CA ALA A 70 -3.66 -8.70 18.93
C ALA A 70 -3.67 -7.18 19.09
N THR A 71 -3.35 -6.44 18.02
CA THR A 71 -3.49 -4.98 17.97
C THR A 71 -4.81 -4.64 17.29
N ILE A 72 -5.64 -3.84 17.96
CA ILE A 72 -7.00 -3.50 17.51
C ILE A 72 -7.22 -1.99 17.42
N CYS A 73 -8.22 -1.58 16.65
CA CYS A 73 -8.72 -0.21 16.63
C CYS A 73 -10.24 -0.19 16.49
N ILE A 74 -10.91 0.66 17.28
CA ILE A 74 -12.37 0.86 17.25
C ILE A 74 -12.69 2.23 16.66
N THR A 75 -13.62 2.30 15.71
CA THR A 75 -14.07 3.54 15.04
C THR A 75 -15.58 3.52 14.78
N GLY A 76 -16.11 4.55 14.11
CA GLY A 76 -17.53 4.72 13.84
C GLY A 76 -18.23 5.48 14.97
N GLY A 77 -19.46 5.06 15.27
CA GLY A 77 -20.25 5.62 16.36
C GLY A 77 -19.51 5.58 17.70
N ALA A 78 -19.65 6.65 18.49
CA ALA A 78 -19.03 6.71 19.81
C ALA A 78 -19.67 5.67 20.72
N CYS A 79 -18.88 4.86 21.40
CA CYS A 79 -19.36 3.88 22.37
C CYS A 79 -18.39 3.73 23.55
N PRO A 80 -18.88 3.36 24.75
CA PRO A 80 -18.01 2.92 25.81
C PRO A 80 -17.44 1.55 25.45
N ALA A 81 -16.12 1.46 25.29
CA ALA A 81 -15.42 0.21 25.09
C ALA A 81 -14.36 0.03 26.19
N ALA A 82 -14.10 -1.21 26.58
CA ALA A 82 -13.08 -1.52 27.57
C ALA A 82 -12.49 -2.91 27.39
N MET A 83 -11.24 -3.06 27.82
CA MET A 83 -10.63 -4.37 28.08
C MET A 83 -10.83 -4.74 29.54
N ILE A 84 -11.09 -6.02 29.77
CA ILE A 84 -11.32 -6.61 31.08
C ILE A 84 -10.27 -7.71 31.25
N HIS A 85 -9.45 -7.59 32.28
CA HIS A 85 -8.50 -8.62 32.69
C HIS A 85 -9.00 -9.30 33.97
N ASP A 86 -9.09 -10.63 33.93
CA ASP A 86 -9.46 -11.49 35.07
C ASP A 86 -10.79 -11.07 35.76
N GLY A 87 -11.75 -10.57 34.98
CA GLY A 87 -13.08 -10.14 35.45
C GLY A 87 -13.11 -8.95 36.43
N ARG A 88 -11.96 -8.34 36.75
CA ARG A 88 -11.83 -7.38 37.87
C ARG A 88 -11.35 -6.00 37.44
N LYS A 89 -10.37 -5.89 36.54
CA LYS A 89 -9.80 -4.60 36.11
C LYS A 89 -10.33 -4.21 34.73
N ARG A 90 -11.01 -3.07 34.65
CA ARG A 90 -11.55 -2.49 33.41
C ARG A 90 -10.64 -1.34 32.93
N ARG A 91 -9.96 -1.52 31.80
CA ARG A 91 -9.18 -0.47 31.14
C ARG A 91 -9.97 0.09 29.95
N PRO A 92 -10.22 1.42 29.86
CA PRO A 92 -10.91 2.00 28.73
C PRO A 92 -10.20 1.71 27.40
N LEU A 93 -10.99 1.49 26.34
CA LEU A 93 -10.55 1.43 24.95
C LEU A 93 -10.98 2.72 24.25
N PRO A 94 -10.07 3.70 24.08
CA PRO A 94 -10.40 4.92 23.39
C PRO A 94 -10.63 4.68 21.88
N PRO A 95 -11.57 5.40 21.25
CA PRO A 95 -11.80 5.29 19.81
C PRO A 95 -10.63 5.87 19.03
N CYS A 96 -10.41 5.35 17.82
CA CYS A 96 -9.33 5.78 16.90
C CYS A 96 -7.90 5.67 17.49
N ILE A 97 -7.69 4.78 18.47
CA ILE A 97 -6.37 4.53 19.06
C ILE A 97 -6.04 3.03 18.95
N PRO A 98 -5.00 2.66 18.17
CA PRO A 98 -4.44 1.32 18.16
C PRO A 98 -4.09 0.86 19.57
N THR A 99 -4.60 -0.30 19.97
CA THR A 99 -4.41 -0.83 21.32
C THR A 99 -4.04 -2.30 21.25
N ILE A 100 -2.99 -2.70 21.98
CA ILE A 100 -2.64 -4.11 22.17
C ILE A 100 -3.58 -4.72 23.22
N VAL A 101 -4.20 -5.82 22.83
CA VAL A 101 -5.02 -6.69 23.67
C VAL A 101 -4.27 -8.00 23.84
N ARG A 102 -3.98 -8.37 25.08
CA ARG A 102 -3.22 -9.58 25.40
C ARG A 102 -4.11 -10.82 25.36
N ALA A 103 -3.52 -11.97 25.07
CA ALA A 103 -4.20 -13.25 25.19
C ALA A 103 -4.83 -13.40 26.59
N GLY A 104 -6.11 -13.77 26.64
CA GLY A 104 -6.88 -13.89 27.89
C GLY A 104 -7.56 -12.60 28.37
N GLU A 105 -7.27 -11.43 27.78
CA GLU A 105 -8.09 -10.24 27.98
C GLU A 105 -9.39 -10.31 27.17
N VAL A 106 -10.47 -9.81 27.76
CA VAL A 106 -11.79 -9.71 27.13
C VAL A 106 -12.07 -8.27 26.75
N ILE A 107 -12.45 -8.04 25.49
CA ILE A 107 -12.94 -6.75 25.02
C ILE A 107 -14.45 -6.74 25.15
N HIS A 108 -14.98 -5.68 25.73
CA HIS A 108 -16.41 -5.40 25.77
C HIS A 108 -16.69 -4.06 25.10
N ILE A 109 -17.49 -4.08 24.04
CA ILE A 109 -17.95 -2.90 23.30
C ILE A 109 -19.44 -2.69 23.62
N GLY A 110 -19.77 -1.58 24.29
CA GLY A 110 -21.13 -1.28 24.71
C GLY A 110 -22.01 -0.69 23.61
N SER A 111 -23.13 -0.11 24.02
CA SER A 111 -24.08 0.56 23.13
C SER A 111 -23.51 1.85 22.53
N LEU A 112 -23.77 2.07 21.24
CA LEU A 112 -23.43 3.30 20.54
C LEU A 112 -24.21 4.49 21.12
N ALA A 113 -23.51 5.52 21.57
CA ALA A 113 -24.07 6.81 21.96
C ALA A 113 -24.43 7.66 20.73
N THR A 114 -23.63 7.58 19.67
CA THR A 114 -23.87 8.26 18.39
C THR A 114 -23.80 7.28 17.22
N GLY A 115 -24.58 7.54 16.18
CA GLY A 115 -24.61 6.71 14.98
C GLY A 115 -25.20 5.30 15.19
N ALA A 116 -25.42 4.59 14.09
CA ALA A 116 -26.01 3.25 14.06
C ALA A 116 -24.97 2.12 14.02
N ARG A 117 -23.73 2.41 13.59
CA ARG A 117 -22.70 1.41 13.35
C ARG A 117 -21.35 1.80 13.94
N GLY A 118 -20.60 0.80 14.38
CA GLY A 118 -19.19 0.92 14.73
C GLY A 118 -18.36 -0.20 14.09
N TYR A 119 -17.05 -0.03 14.10
CA TYR A 119 -16.12 -0.94 13.46
C TYR A 119 -15.01 -1.35 14.41
N LEU A 120 -14.69 -2.64 14.42
CA LEU A 120 -13.50 -3.18 15.08
C LEU A 120 -12.57 -3.74 14.01
N ALA A 121 -11.47 -3.05 13.78
CA ALA A 121 -10.37 -3.53 12.96
C ALA A 121 -9.29 -4.18 13.82
N ILE A 122 -8.55 -5.10 13.22
CA ILE A 122 -7.39 -5.76 13.81
C ILE A 122 -6.23 -5.72 12.82
N ASP A 123 -5.00 -5.63 13.29
CA ASP A 123 -3.82 -5.72 12.41
C ASP A 123 -3.86 -7.04 11.63
N GLY A 124 -3.63 -6.98 10.31
CA GLY A 124 -3.75 -8.10 9.37
C GLY A 124 -5.19 -8.51 9.01
N GLY A 125 -6.18 -8.16 9.83
CA GLY A 125 -7.61 -8.37 9.57
C GLY A 125 -8.18 -9.75 9.84
N PHE A 126 -9.50 -9.87 9.63
CA PHE A 126 -10.24 -11.12 9.77
C PHE A 126 -10.04 -12.02 8.54
N ALA A 127 -9.46 -13.20 8.76
CA ALA A 127 -8.97 -14.12 7.74
C ALA A 127 -10.04 -15.13 7.28
N VAL A 128 -11.28 -14.67 7.10
CA VAL A 128 -12.35 -15.52 6.55
C VAL A 128 -12.14 -15.76 5.04
N PRO A 129 -12.67 -16.86 4.47
CA PRO A 129 -12.60 -17.12 3.03
C PRO A 129 -13.22 -16.00 2.19
N ARG A 130 -12.65 -15.76 1.00
CA ARG A 130 -13.24 -14.83 0.02
C ARG A 130 -14.33 -15.56 -0.76
N VAL A 131 -15.45 -14.89 -0.99
CA VAL A 131 -16.54 -15.33 -1.85
C VAL A 131 -16.85 -14.21 -2.83
N LEU A 132 -16.70 -14.49 -4.13
CA LEU A 132 -16.76 -13.49 -5.20
C LEU A 132 -15.79 -12.32 -4.92
N ASP A 133 -14.54 -12.67 -4.65
CA ASP A 133 -13.44 -11.73 -4.40
C ASP A 133 -13.61 -10.81 -3.17
N SER A 134 -14.55 -11.09 -2.26
CA SER A 134 -14.67 -10.32 -1.00
C SER A 134 -15.05 -11.17 0.20
N ARG A 135 -14.72 -10.66 1.38
CA ARG A 135 -14.99 -11.22 2.71
C ARG A 135 -16.24 -10.63 3.36
N SER A 136 -16.94 -9.73 2.68
CA SER A 136 -18.15 -9.11 3.22
C SER A 136 -19.26 -10.11 3.49
N THR A 137 -20.13 -9.86 4.45
CA THR A 137 -21.27 -10.74 4.72
C THR A 137 -22.50 -10.21 3.98
N LEU A 138 -23.13 -11.04 3.15
CA LEU A 138 -24.46 -10.78 2.59
C LEU A 138 -25.45 -11.79 3.19
N ILE A 139 -26.20 -11.35 4.20
CA ILE A 139 -27.07 -12.23 5.00
C ILE A 139 -28.20 -12.82 4.16
N SER A 140 -28.84 -12.01 3.29
CA SER A 140 -29.99 -12.45 2.48
C SER A 140 -29.68 -13.62 1.55
N ALA A 141 -28.43 -13.74 1.11
CA ALA A 141 -27.95 -14.82 0.26
C ALA A 141 -27.08 -15.85 1.00
N SER A 142 -26.83 -15.65 2.30
CA SER A 142 -25.95 -16.51 3.11
C SER A 142 -24.54 -16.68 2.52
N ILE A 143 -23.92 -15.60 2.03
CA ILE A 143 -22.58 -15.66 1.42
C ILE A 143 -21.54 -14.75 2.09
N GLY A 144 -20.28 -15.21 2.05
CA GLY A 144 -19.09 -14.55 2.59
C GLY A 144 -19.12 -14.32 4.10
N GLY A 145 -18.19 -13.52 4.60
CA GLY A 145 -18.00 -13.31 6.03
C GLY A 145 -17.73 -14.61 6.78
N HIS A 146 -18.25 -14.67 8.02
CA HIS A 146 -18.22 -15.90 8.80
C HIS A 146 -19.51 -16.69 8.56
N LEU A 147 -19.41 -17.76 7.74
CA LEU A 147 -20.51 -18.68 7.45
C LEU A 147 -21.76 -18.01 6.81
N GLY A 148 -21.60 -16.87 6.14
CA GLY A 148 -22.71 -16.18 5.45
C GLY A 148 -23.70 -15.49 6.38
N ARG A 149 -23.43 -15.39 7.69
CA ARG A 149 -24.38 -14.91 8.70
C ARG A 149 -23.77 -13.89 9.66
N ALA A 150 -24.63 -13.27 10.47
CA ALA A 150 -24.18 -12.54 11.65
C ALA A 150 -23.47 -13.49 12.64
N LEU A 151 -22.53 -12.94 13.39
CA LEU A 151 -21.79 -13.67 14.41
C LEU A 151 -22.72 -14.12 15.55
N CYS A 152 -22.41 -15.27 16.12
CA CYS A 152 -23.10 -15.88 17.25
C CYS A 152 -22.14 -16.08 18.42
N ALA A 153 -22.70 -16.29 19.62
CA ALA A 153 -21.90 -16.68 20.77
C ALA A 153 -21.15 -17.99 20.47
N ASN A 154 -19.90 -18.06 20.93
CA ASN A 154 -18.94 -19.14 20.71
C ASN A 154 -18.40 -19.29 19.29
N ASP A 155 -18.70 -18.37 18.37
CA ASP A 155 -18.01 -18.35 17.07
C ASP A 155 -16.50 -18.09 17.29
N GLU A 156 -15.68 -18.83 16.54
CA GLU A 156 -14.24 -18.60 16.44
C GLU A 156 -13.92 -18.08 15.04
N VAL A 157 -13.68 -16.76 14.94
CA VAL A 157 -13.42 -16.10 13.66
C VAL A 157 -11.90 -16.07 13.43
N PRO A 158 -11.37 -16.68 12.35
CA PRO A 158 -9.94 -16.67 12.07
C PRO A 158 -9.41 -15.26 11.85
N ILE A 159 -8.19 -14.98 12.33
CA ILE A 159 -7.54 -13.69 12.16
C ILE A 159 -6.09 -13.85 11.67
N ALA A 160 -5.66 -12.94 10.80
CA ALA A 160 -4.33 -12.95 10.19
C ALA A 160 -3.27 -12.19 11.00
N SER A 161 -3.56 -11.86 12.26
CA SER A 161 -2.79 -10.90 13.06
C SER A 161 -1.29 -11.17 13.04
N ARG A 162 -0.53 -10.10 12.78
CA ARG A 162 0.92 -10.04 12.89
C ARG A 162 1.22 -9.19 14.11
N THR A 163 1.98 -9.67 15.08
CA THR A 163 2.39 -8.83 16.20
C THR A 163 3.58 -7.97 15.79
N PHE A 164 3.34 -6.68 15.54
CA PHE A 164 4.37 -5.64 15.41
C PHE A 164 4.15 -4.53 16.46
N ASP A 165 5.14 -3.65 16.63
CA ASP A 165 5.06 -2.46 17.49
C ASP A 165 3.78 -1.64 17.22
N LEU A 166 3.25 -0.99 18.27
CA LEU A 166 2.10 -0.08 18.12
C LEU A 166 2.40 0.98 17.04
N PRO A 167 1.51 1.16 16.05
CA PRO A 167 1.68 2.21 15.06
C PRO A 167 1.73 3.57 15.76
N ASN A 168 2.73 4.40 15.44
CA ASN A 168 2.82 5.76 15.99
C ASN A 168 1.71 6.65 15.37
N VAL A 169 0.54 6.77 15.98
CA VAL A 169 -0.54 7.59 15.38
C VAL A 169 -0.29 9.06 15.68
N PRO A 170 -0.03 9.93 14.67
CA PRO A 170 0.05 11.35 14.92
C PRO A 170 -1.35 11.88 15.29
N GLU A 171 -1.46 12.58 16.43
CA GLU A 171 -2.66 13.30 16.85
C GLU A 171 -3.99 12.50 16.78
N PRO A 172 -4.13 11.36 17.49
CA PRO A 172 -5.32 10.50 17.43
C PRO A 172 -6.63 11.23 17.79
N ARG A 173 -6.54 12.26 18.65
CA ARG A 173 -7.68 13.12 19.00
C ARG A 173 -8.18 13.95 17.82
N HIS A 174 -7.26 14.41 16.96
CA HIS A 174 -7.62 15.16 15.76
C HIS A 174 -8.35 14.26 14.76
N ILE A 175 -7.84 13.05 14.52
CA ILE A 175 -8.47 12.04 13.64
C ILE A 175 -9.87 11.71 14.15
N SER A 176 -10.01 11.42 15.45
CA SER A 176 -11.32 11.12 16.05
C SER A 176 -12.31 12.28 15.90
N ARG A 177 -11.86 13.54 16.07
CA ARG A 177 -12.70 14.72 15.90
C ARG A 177 -13.12 14.93 14.44
N TRP A 178 -12.19 14.76 13.51
CA TRP A 178 -12.47 14.87 12.08
C TRP A 178 -13.49 13.81 11.63
N LEU A 179 -13.31 12.55 12.06
CA LEU A 179 -14.27 11.49 11.76
C LEU A 179 -15.63 11.81 12.37
N ALA A 180 -15.70 12.18 13.65
CA ALA A 180 -16.96 12.56 14.30
C ALA A 180 -17.68 13.71 13.58
N GLY A 181 -16.95 14.72 13.08
CA GLY A 181 -17.51 15.80 12.28
C GLY A 181 -18.13 15.32 10.97
N ASN A 182 -17.47 14.39 10.27
CA ASN A 182 -18.01 13.77 9.05
C ASN A 182 -19.26 12.92 9.31
N LEU A 183 -19.35 12.26 10.47
CA LEU A 183 -20.50 11.42 10.86
C LEU A 183 -21.69 12.23 11.40
N ALA A 184 -21.47 13.47 11.85
CA ALA A 184 -22.49 14.31 12.48
C ALA A 184 -23.46 14.96 11.47
N ARG A 185 -23.13 14.99 10.18
CA ARG A 185 -23.95 15.61 9.14
C ARG A 185 -25.33 14.94 9.05
N ARG A 186 -26.39 15.75 8.93
CA ARG A 186 -27.78 15.30 8.75
C ARG A 186 -28.48 15.89 7.52
N THR A 187 -27.78 16.76 6.78
CA THR A 187 -28.18 17.15 5.43
C THR A 187 -27.30 16.38 4.44
N LEU A 188 -27.90 15.44 3.71
CA LEU A 188 -27.23 14.63 2.69
C LEU A 188 -27.19 15.39 1.38
N ARG A 189 -25.98 15.57 0.84
CA ARG A 189 -25.81 16.13 -0.49
C ARG A 189 -26.08 15.07 -1.54
N VAL A 190 -26.83 15.44 -2.56
CA VAL A 190 -27.33 14.54 -3.59
C VAL A 190 -27.18 15.16 -4.98
N THR A 191 -26.93 14.32 -5.97
CA THR A 191 -26.99 14.71 -7.40
C THR A 191 -28.32 14.27 -8.00
N PRO A 192 -28.83 14.94 -9.03
CA PRO A 192 -29.99 14.45 -9.78
C PRO A 192 -29.70 13.06 -10.36
N SER A 193 -30.73 12.22 -10.40
CA SER A 193 -30.74 10.95 -11.12
C SER A 193 -31.16 11.18 -12.58
N LEU A 194 -31.22 10.11 -13.37
CA LEU A 194 -31.83 10.14 -14.70
C LEU A 194 -33.34 10.36 -14.66
N HIS A 195 -34.03 9.96 -13.59
CA HIS A 195 -35.48 10.09 -13.45
C HIS A 195 -35.90 11.40 -12.81
N THR A 196 -34.98 12.25 -12.32
CA THR A 196 -35.30 13.54 -11.70
C THR A 196 -36.24 14.38 -12.57
N ILE A 197 -36.07 14.33 -13.90
CA ILE A 197 -36.90 15.08 -14.87
C ILE A 197 -38.36 14.61 -14.94
N LEU A 198 -38.66 13.39 -14.48
CA LEU A 198 -40.01 12.82 -14.45
C LEU A 198 -40.80 13.32 -13.24
N PHE A 199 -40.13 13.85 -12.21
CA PHE A 199 -40.79 14.35 -11.01
C PHE A 199 -41.30 15.77 -11.23
N ASP A 200 -42.51 16.04 -10.74
CA ASP A 200 -43.06 17.38 -10.71
C ASP A 200 -42.14 18.34 -9.90
N PRO A 201 -41.96 19.61 -10.34
CA PRO A 201 -41.14 20.58 -9.61
C PRO A 201 -41.51 20.75 -8.13
N SER A 202 -42.77 20.57 -7.74
CA SER A 202 -43.21 20.61 -6.35
C SER A 202 -42.69 19.43 -5.51
N ALA A 203 -42.50 18.26 -6.13
CA ALA A 203 -41.88 17.11 -5.48
C ALA A 203 -40.39 17.38 -5.20
N LEU A 204 -39.67 17.97 -6.16
CA LEU A 204 -38.27 18.37 -5.96
C LEU A 204 -38.11 19.48 -4.90
N ALA A 205 -39.02 20.45 -4.90
CA ALA A 205 -39.06 21.50 -3.88
C ALA A 205 -39.33 20.92 -2.48
N THR A 206 -40.26 19.96 -2.38
CA THR A 206 -40.54 19.25 -1.11
C THR A 206 -39.33 18.44 -0.67
N PHE A 207 -38.74 17.66 -1.57
CA PHE A 207 -37.59 16.81 -1.31
C PHE A 207 -36.39 17.58 -0.75
N THR A 208 -36.16 18.81 -1.20
CA THR A 208 -35.02 19.65 -0.78
C THR A 208 -35.32 20.57 0.40
N SER A 209 -36.58 20.84 0.72
CA SER A 209 -36.98 21.74 1.82
C SER A 209 -37.44 21.01 3.08
N ALA A 210 -38.07 19.84 2.95
CA ALA A 210 -38.62 19.08 4.05
C ALA A 210 -37.55 18.30 4.83
N ALA A 211 -37.83 18.05 6.11
CA ALA A 211 -37.10 17.08 6.91
C ALA A 211 -37.82 15.73 6.86
N PHE A 212 -37.05 14.65 6.77
CA PHE A 212 -37.53 13.28 6.74
C PHE A 212 -37.05 12.51 7.95
N VAL A 213 -37.93 11.72 8.55
CA VAL A 213 -37.66 10.89 9.73
C VAL A 213 -37.25 9.49 9.28
N VAL A 214 -36.12 8.98 9.77
CA VAL A 214 -35.69 7.62 9.49
C VAL A 214 -36.61 6.60 10.17
N SER A 215 -37.10 5.61 9.43
CA SER A 215 -37.99 4.57 9.94
C SER A 215 -37.23 3.48 10.69
N ASP A 216 -37.89 2.87 11.69
CA ASP A 216 -37.44 1.66 12.40
C ASP A 216 -37.32 0.43 11.47
N ARG A 217 -37.86 0.49 10.24
CA ARG A 217 -37.72 -0.55 9.20
C ARG A 217 -36.43 -0.43 8.37
N SER A 218 -35.56 0.51 8.68
CA SER A 218 -34.30 0.75 7.96
C SER A 218 -33.26 -0.32 8.27
N ASN A 219 -32.51 -0.77 7.25
CA ASN A 219 -31.47 -1.79 7.40
C ASN A 219 -30.35 -1.60 6.36
N ARG A 220 -29.49 -2.62 6.15
CA ARG A 220 -28.39 -2.58 5.18
C ARG A 220 -28.85 -2.56 3.71
N VAL A 221 -30.08 -3.00 3.41
CA VAL A 221 -30.67 -2.96 2.06
C VAL A 221 -31.08 -1.54 1.70
N GLY A 222 -31.62 -0.79 2.66
CA GLY A 222 -31.95 0.62 2.48
C GLY A 222 -32.48 1.30 3.72
N VAL A 223 -32.34 2.63 3.74
CA VAL A 223 -32.87 3.52 4.76
C VAL A 223 -34.22 4.04 4.29
N ARG A 224 -35.27 3.69 5.02
CA ARG A 224 -36.65 4.07 4.70
C ARG A 224 -37.00 5.34 5.45
N LEU A 225 -37.57 6.31 4.77
CA LEU A 225 -37.86 7.62 5.31
C LEU A 225 -39.37 7.82 5.42
N GLY A 226 -39.80 8.49 6.48
CA GLY A 226 -41.16 8.97 6.68
C GLY A 226 -41.18 10.50 6.66
N GLY A 227 -42.23 11.10 6.12
CA GLY A 227 -42.39 12.55 6.13
C GLY A 227 -43.44 13.02 5.15
N GLN A 228 -43.27 14.25 4.65
CA GLN A 228 -44.11 14.78 3.60
C GLN A 228 -44.02 13.90 2.35
N ALA A 229 -45.18 13.43 1.88
CA ALA A 229 -45.28 12.57 0.70
C ALA A 229 -44.74 13.29 -0.55
N LEU A 230 -43.97 12.57 -1.36
CA LEU A 230 -43.49 13.06 -2.65
C LEU A 230 -44.39 12.52 -3.76
N ALA A 231 -44.81 13.39 -4.67
CA ALA A 231 -45.58 12.97 -5.84
C ALA A 231 -44.77 11.98 -6.67
N VAL A 232 -45.37 10.81 -6.95
CA VAL A 232 -44.79 9.79 -7.81
C VAL A 232 -45.09 10.16 -9.27
N PRO A 233 -44.12 10.10 -10.18
CA PRO A 233 -44.35 10.34 -11.61
C PRO A 233 -45.45 9.42 -12.16
N PRO A 234 -46.38 9.90 -12.99
CA PRO A 234 -47.38 9.06 -13.65
C PRO A 234 -46.77 7.89 -14.43
N GLU A 235 -45.60 8.12 -15.04
CA GLU A 235 -44.83 7.15 -15.81
C GLU A 235 -44.18 6.06 -14.94
N ALA A 236 -44.24 6.17 -13.61
CA ALA A 236 -43.62 5.21 -12.70
C ALA A 236 -44.13 3.77 -12.87
N ALA A 237 -45.40 3.60 -13.28
CA ALA A 237 -45.98 2.28 -13.54
C ALA A 237 -45.43 1.62 -14.82
N GLU A 238 -44.82 2.40 -15.71
CA GLU A 238 -44.27 1.96 -17.00
C GLU A 238 -42.75 1.76 -16.96
N LEU A 239 -42.09 2.09 -15.84
CA LEU A 239 -40.65 1.94 -15.71
C LEU A 239 -40.25 0.47 -15.71
N ALA A 240 -39.42 0.10 -16.69
CA ALA A 240 -38.74 -1.18 -16.71
C ALA A 240 -37.78 -1.30 -15.51
N SER A 241 -37.52 -2.54 -15.09
CA SER A 241 -36.48 -2.78 -14.08
C SER A 241 -35.10 -2.40 -14.62
N GLU A 242 -34.39 -1.55 -13.90
CA GLU A 242 -33.07 -1.06 -14.27
C GLU A 242 -32.06 -1.24 -13.15
N GLY A 243 -30.77 -1.10 -13.47
CA GLY A 243 -29.69 -1.20 -12.50
C GLY A 243 -29.76 -0.09 -11.46
N THR A 244 -29.70 -0.45 -10.17
CA THR A 244 -29.70 0.55 -9.10
C THR A 244 -28.27 0.90 -8.66
N ALA A 245 -28.12 1.97 -7.88
CA ALA A 245 -26.85 2.41 -7.30
C ALA A 245 -26.96 2.56 -5.77
N THR A 246 -25.84 2.40 -5.07
CA THR A 246 -25.80 2.63 -3.61
C THR A 246 -25.93 4.13 -3.38
N GLY A 247 -26.83 4.51 -2.48
CA GLY A 247 -27.20 5.91 -2.27
C GLY A 247 -28.29 6.44 -3.20
N ALA A 248 -28.75 5.65 -4.19
CA ALA A 248 -29.90 6.07 -5.00
C ALA A 248 -31.17 6.17 -4.15
N ILE A 249 -32.00 7.17 -4.43
CA ILE A 249 -33.17 7.49 -3.61
C ILE A 249 -34.43 7.18 -4.41
N GLN A 250 -35.06 6.05 -4.10
CA GLN A 250 -36.29 5.59 -4.75
C GLN A 250 -37.52 6.22 -4.10
N ILE A 251 -38.52 6.57 -4.91
CA ILE A 251 -39.85 6.99 -4.46
C ILE A 251 -40.87 5.92 -4.90
N PRO A 252 -41.24 4.97 -4.02
CA PRO A 252 -42.24 3.95 -4.32
C PRO A 252 -43.67 4.54 -4.33
N GLY A 253 -44.66 3.69 -4.64
CA GLY A 253 -46.07 4.08 -4.70
C GLY A 253 -46.70 4.56 -3.39
N ASP A 254 -46.03 4.35 -2.25
CA ASP A 254 -46.42 4.93 -0.94
C ASP A 254 -45.90 6.37 -0.74
N SER A 255 -45.23 6.94 -1.75
CA SER A 255 -44.68 8.31 -1.76
C SER A 255 -43.62 8.57 -0.69
N GLN A 256 -43.04 7.53 -0.09
CA GLN A 256 -42.06 7.64 0.99
C GLN A 256 -40.65 7.28 0.48
N PRO A 257 -39.63 8.15 0.61
CA PRO A 257 -38.32 7.90 0.03
C PRO A 257 -37.59 6.70 0.66
N ILE A 258 -36.81 5.99 -0.15
CA ILE A 258 -35.89 4.93 0.29
C ILE A 258 -34.49 5.22 -0.26
N ILE A 259 -33.52 5.44 0.61
CA ILE A 259 -32.10 5.51 0.23
C ILE A 259 -31.55 4.08 0.15
N LEU A 260 -31.11 3.64 -1.03
CA LEU A 260 -30.58 2.30 -1.23
C LEU A 260 -29.22 2.13 -0.54
N GLY A 261 -29.10 1.07 0.26
CA GLY A 261 -27.91 0.74 1.03
C GLY A 261 -26.94 -0.17 0.28
N VAL A 262 -25.96 -0.69 1.01
CA VAL A 262 -24.89 -1.55 0.47
C VAL A 262 -25.37 -2.95 0.06
N ASP A 263 -26.45 -3.44 0.69
CA ASP A 263 -27.07 -4.74 0.37
C ASP A 263 -28.35 -4.57 -0.48
N ARG A 264 -28.49 -3.44 -1.18
CA ARG A 264 -29.63 -3.13 -2.05
C ARG A 264 -29.88 -4.20 -3.12
N PRO A 265 -31.10 -4.35 -3.67
CA PRO A 265 -31.28 -5.15 -4.89
C PRO A 265 -30.46 -4.56 -6.03
N THR A 266 -29.91 -5.39 -6.91
CA THR A 266 -29.09 -4.92 -8.04
C THR A 266 -29.92 -4.23 -9.11
N THR A 267 -31.19 -4.60 -9.25
CA THR A 267 -32.18 -3.98 -10.13
C THR A 267 -33.42 -3.51 -9.37
N GLY A 268 -34.14 -2.53 -9.91
CA GLY A 268 -35.39 -2.03 -9.33
C GLY A 268 -36.24 -1.28 -10.35
N GLY A 269 -37.54 -1.18 -10.11
CA GLY A 269 -38.50 -0.50 -10.99
C GLY A 269 -39.11 0.77 -10.40
N TYR A 270 -38.64 1.24 -9.24
CA TYR A 270 -39.14 2.49 -8.66
C TYR A 270 -38.38 3.69 -9.22
N PRO A 271 -39.06 4.82 -9.48
CA PRO A 271 -38.41 6.03 -9.95
C PRO A 271 -37.43 6.54 -8.89
N MET A 272 -36.23 6.92 -9.32
CA MET A 272 -35.19 7.44 -8.44
C MET A 272 -35.18 8.96 -8.52
N ILE A 273 -35.37 9.71 -7.43
CA ILE A 273 -35.40 11.18 -7.50
C ILE A 273 -34.00 11.81 -7.54
N ALA A 274 -33.04 11.19 -6.87
CA ALA A 274 -31.66 11.67 -6.73
C ALA A 274 -30.73 10.54 -6.26
N CYS A 275 -29.43 10.81 -6.16
CA CYS A 275 -28.44 9.89 -5.58
C CYS A 275 -27.54 10.62 -4.59
N VAL A 276 -27.34 10.03 -3.40
CA VAL A 276 -26.38 10.53 -2.39
C VAL A 276 -24.97 10.51 -2.98
N ILE A 277 -24.24 11.61 -2.80
CA ILE A 277 -22.88 11.73 -3.31
C ILE A 277 -21.92 10.80 -2.56
N ALA A 278 -20.86 10.35 -3.22
CA ALA A 278 -19.87 9.46 -2.62
C ALA A 278 -19.29 9.98 -1.29
N ALA A 279 -19.07 11.30 -1.18
CA ALA A 279 -18.56 11.94 0.03
C ALA A 279 -19.52 11.90 1.24
N ASP A 280 -20.80 11.59 1.03
CA ASP A 280 -21.83 11.54 2.08
C ASP A 280 -22.40 10.12 2.28
N LEU A 281 -21.98 9.12 1.48
CA LEU A 281 -22.52 7.75 1.55
C LEU A 281 -22.32 7.11 2.92
N HIS A 282 -21.24 7.42 3.63
CA HIS A 282 -20.99 6.89 4.97
C HIS A 282 -22.05 7.32 5.99
N ILE A 283 -22.73 8.45 5.75
CA ILE A 283 -23.79 8.95 6.63
C ILE A 283 -25.02 8.05 6.54
N VAL A 284 -25.35 7.53 5.35
CA VAL A 284 -26.41 6.53 5.16
C VAL A 284 -26.14 5.29 6.02
N GLY A 285 -24.85 4.96 6.21
CA GLY A 285 -24.37 3.92 7.10
C GLY A 285 -24.53 4.19 8.60
N THR A 286 -24.74 5.43 9.02
CA THR A 286 -24.68 5.81 10.45
C THR A 286 -25.95 6.45 10.98
N ILE A 287 -26.87 6.90 10.13
CA ILE A 287 -28.16 7.45 10.58
C ILE A 287 -29.00 6.42 11.32
N ARG A 288 -29.58 6.83 12.44
CA ARG A 288 -30.36 5.95 13.33
C ARG A 288 -31.86 6.07 13.02
N PRO A 289 -32.66 5.04 13.31
CA PRO A 289 -34.10 5.19 13.36
C PRO A 289 -34.50 6.39 14.22
N ARG A 290 -35.54 7.10 13.78
CA ARG A 290 -36.13 8.31 14.38
C ARG A 290 -35.28 9.58 14.27
N GLU A 291 -34.06 9.51 13.76
CA GLU A 291 -33.32 10.72 13.40
C GLU A 291 -33.98 11.43 12.21
N GLN A 292 -33.80 12.75 12.15
CA GLN A 292 -34.23 13.56 11.02
C GLN A 292 -33.06 13.85 10.09
N ILE A 293 -33.31 13.78 8.78
CA ILE A 293 -32.38 14.16 7.73
C ILE A 293 -33.03 15.11 6.72
N ARG A 294 -32.20 15.83 5.98
CA ARG A 294 -32.59 16.69 4.85
C ARG A 294 -31.74 16.38 3.63
N PHE A 295 -32.14 16.88 2.47
CA PHE A 295 -31.40 16.74 1.22
C PHE A 295 -30.99 18.09 0.65
N GLU A 296 -29.79 18.14 0.08
CA GLU A 296 -29.25 19.31 -0.60
C GLU A 296 -28.80 18.90 -2.01
N MET A 297 -29.37 19.53 -3.04
CA MET A 297 -28.97 19.27 -4.42
C MET A 297 -27.64 19.94 -4.73
N VAL A 298 -26.70 19.17 -5.29
CA VAL A 298 -25.40 19.66 -5.76
C VAL A 298 -25.16 19.21 -7.21
N THR A 299 -24.30 19.93 -7.92
CA THR A 299 -23.90 19.53 -9.27
C THR A 299 -22.96 18.32 -9.21
N PRO A 300 -22.90 17.48 -10.27
CA PRO A 300 -21.94 16.38 -10.35
C PRO A 300 -20.47 16.82 -10.20
N GLU A 301 -20.12 18.02 -10.68
CA GLU A 301 -18.77 18.60 -10.57
C GLU A 301 -18.46 18.93 -9.10
N HIS A 302 -19.40 19.55 -8.39
CA HIS A 302 -19.25 19.84 -6.97
C HIS A 302 -19.17 18.53 -6.15
N ALA A 303 -20.00 17.54 -6.47
CA ALA A 303 -19.93 16.22 -5.85
C ALA A 303 -18.55 15.56 -6.01
N ARG A 304 -17.93 15.67 -7.21
CA ARG A 304 -16.58 15.17 -7.47
C ARG A 304 -15.52 15.92 -6.66
N SER A 305 -15.63 17.24 -6.56
CA SER A 305 -14.71 18.06 -5.77
C SER A 305 -14.74 17.67 -4.29
N LEU A 306 -15.94 17.52 -3.72
CA LEU A 306 -16.13 17.12 -2.32
C LEU A 306 -15.57 15.73 -2.04
N TYR A 307 -15.73 14.80 -2.99
CA TYR A 307 -15.14 13.48 -2.87
C TYR A 307 -13.60 13.54 -2.89
N ARG A 308 -13.01 14.32 -3.81
CA ARG A 308 -11.55 14.51 -3.84
C ARG A 308 -11.02 15.14 -2.55
N GLU A 309 -11.67 16.18 -2.05
CA GLU A 309 -11.29 16.84 -0.79
C GLU A 309 -11.34 15.86 0.40
N GLN A 310 -12.38 15.03 0.48
CA GLN A 310 -12.47 13.99 1.52
C GLN A 310 -11.32 12.98 1.40
N GLU A 311 -11.00 12.53 0.19
CA GLU A 311 -9.92 11.58 -0.06
C GLU A 311 -8.54 12.19 0.24
N GLU A 312 -8.27 13.42 -0.20
CA GLU A 312 -7.04 14.16 0.08
C GLU A 312 -6.86 14.41 1.58
N THR A 313 -7.94 14.77 2.27
CA THR A 313 -7.92 14.96 3.72
C THR A 313 -7.64 13.64 4.44
N LEU A 314 -8.32 12.56 4.04
CA LEU A 314 -8.09 11.24 4.62
C LEU A 314 -6.67 10.76 4.36
N ASP A 315 -6.14 10.92 3.14
CA ASP A 315 -4.77 10.55 2.78
C ASP A 315 -3.73 11.42 3.51
N THR A 316 -4.04 12.68 3.80
CA THR A 316 -3.18 13.57 4.60
C THR A 316 -3.15 13.17 6.07
N LEU A 317 -4.33 12.89 6.66
CA LEU A 317 -4.45 12.49 8.07
C LEU A 317 -3.94 11.07 8.31
N LEU A 318 -4.21 10.17 7.36
CA LEU A 318 -3.98 8.74 7.43
C LEU A 318 -3.59 8.24 6.02
N PRO A 319 -2.31 8.31 5.63
CA PRO A 319 -1.87 7.85 4.32
C PRO A 319 -2.28 6.40 4.02
N ARG A 320 -2.72 6.13 2.78
CA ARG A 320 -3.04 4.77 2.25
C ARG A 320 -1.91 3.76 2.45
N HIS A 321 -0.71 4.29 2.65
CA HIS A 321 0.48 3.56 3.01
C HIS A 321 0.94 4.01 4.40
N ARG A 322 0.28 3.48 5.43
CA ARG A 322 1.08 2.69 6.35
C ARG A 322 1.00 1.29 5.84
N THR A 323 1.97 0.87 5.03
CA THR A 323 2.35 -0.53 5.10
C THR A 323 2.57 -0.86 6.59
N SER A 324 2.57 -2.13 6.97
CA SER A 324 3.37 -2.50 8.14
C SER A 324 4.70 -1.73 8.06
N ARG A 325 5.42 -1.54 9.17
CA ARG A 325 6.87 -1.45 9.00
C ARG A 325 7.36 -2.80 8.42
N SER A 326 7.07 -3.13 7.15
CA SER A 326 8.17 -3.19 6.21
C SER A 326 8.66 -1.75 6.18
N SER A 327 9.69 -1.49 6.98
CA SER A 327 10.77 -0.66 6.48
C SER A 327 10.79 -0.79 4.95
N HIS A 328 10.40 0.24 4.21
CA HIS A 328 10.79 0.29 2.81
C HIS A 328 12.31 0.29 2.90
N THR A 329 12.91 -0.87 2.72
CA THR A 329 14.35 -1.04 2.78
C THR A 329 14.85 -0.71 1.40
N ILE A 330 15.72 0.27 1.32
CA ILE A 330 16.44 0.56 0.10
C ILE A 330 17.93 0.44 0.40
N ASP A 331 18.63 -0.23 -0.50
CA ASP A 331 20.08 -0.22 -0.45
C ASP A 331 20.61 1.06 -1.09
N ILE A 332 21.67 1.62 -0.50
CA ILE A 332 22.51 2.60 -1.20
C ILE A 332 23.83 1.89 -1.45
N ASN A 333 24.29 1.90 -2.70
CA ASN A 333 25.57 1.30 -3.07
C ASN A 333 26.46 2.25 -3.88
N ALA A 334 27.74 1.86 -3.95
CA ALA A 334 28.74 2.49 -4.79
C ALA A 334 29.67 1.43 -5.38
N ASP A 335 30.22 1.75 -6.56
CA ASP A 335 31.27 0.97 -7.21
C ASP A 335 32.63 1.45 -6.66
N ILE A 336 33.47 0.52 -6.18
CA ILE A 336 34.73 0.81 -5.49
C ILE A 336 35.87 -0.13 -5.94
N GLY A 337 37.09 0.16 -5.51
CA GLY A 337 38.29 -0.56 -5.95
C GLY A 337 38.69 -0.15 -7.38
N GLU A 338 38.25 1.03 -7.81
CA GLU A 338 38.49 1.58 -9.14
C GLU A 338 39.53 2.71 -9.13
N GLY A 339 39.69 3.37 -7.97
CA GLY A 339 40.62 4.49 -7.76
C GLY A 339 42.07 4.12 -8.01
N VAL A 340 42.77 4.97 -8.75
CA VAL A 340 44.21 4.83 -9.07
C VAL A 340 45.05 5.90 -8.40
N THR A 341 44.45 7.03 -8.05
CA THR A 341 45.11 8.14 -7.33
C THR A 341 44.71 8.16 -5.84
N PRO A 342 45.54 8.73 -4.96
CA PRO A 342 45.19 8.91 -3.55
C PRO A 342 43.87 9.67 -3.32
N ALA A 343 43.54 10.61 -4.22
CA ALA A 343 42.30 11.38 -4.14
C ALA A 343 41.06 10.53 -4.46
N GLU A 344 41.12 9.70 -5.51
CA GLU A 344 40.03 8.77 -5.85
C GLU A 344 39.82 7.73 -4.76
N CYS A 345 40.90 7.15 -4.23
CA CYS A 345 40.83 6.20 -3.11
C CYS A 345 40.21 6.84 -1.86
N ALA A 346 40.48 8.12 -1.61
CA ALA A 346 39.88 8.85 -0.48
C ALA A 346 38.36 9.07 -0.67
N ILE A 347 37.91 9.31 -1.91
CA ILE A 347 36.47 9.42 -2.22
C ILE A 347 35.78 8.06 -2.01
N GLU A 348 36.35 6.97 -2.53
CA GLU A 348 35.80 5.62 -2.31
C GLU A 348 35.73 5.28 -0.82
N ALA A 349 36.80 5.55 -0.06
CA ALA A 349 36.82 5.35 1.37
C ALA A 349 35.72 6.16 2.08
N ALA A 350 35.49 7.42 1.67
CA ALA A 350 34.43 8.25 2.22
C ALA A 350 33.02 7.75 1.84
N LEU A 351 32.84 7.17 0.64
CA LEU A 351 31.56 6.58 0.24
C LEU A 351 31.22 5.32 1.06
N ILE A 352 32.21 4.47 1.35
CA ILE A 352 32.04 3.25 2.19
C ILE A 352 31.46 3.59 3.57
N GLU A 353 31.74 4.78 4.10
CA GLU A 353 31.20 5.28 5.37
C GLU A 353 29.68 5.50 5.33
N ILE A 354 29.14 5.74 4.13
CA ILE A 354 27.78 6.25 3.90
C ILE A 354 26.89 5.19 3.24
N VAL A 355 27.43 4.34 2.39
CA VAL A 355 26.65 3.32 1.67
C VAL A 355 26.43 2.06 2.53
N THR A 356 25.48 1.22 2.12
CA THR A 356 25.19 -0.06 2.79
C THR A 356 25.76 -1.27 2.04
N SER A 357 25.94 -1.15 0.73
CA SER A 357 26.58 -2.19 -0.09
C SER A 357 27.66 -1.58 -0.99
N VAL A 358 28.63 -2.40 -1.40
CA VAL A 358 29.71 -1.98 -2.30
C VAL A 358 29.93 -3.01 -3.39
N ASN A 359 30.21 -2.54 -4.60
CA ASN A 359 30.54 -3.38 -5.75
C ASN A 359 32.04 -3.25 -6.04
N ILE A 360 32.83 -4.29 -5.76
CA ILE A 360 34.29 -4.22 -5.84
C ILE A 360 34.78 -4.68 -7.21
N ALA A 361 35.55 -3.83 -7.89
CA ALA A 361 36.13 -4.13 -9.19
C ALA A 361 36.98 -5.43 -9.17
N CYS A 362 36.69 -6.34 -10.11
CA CYS A 362 37.23 -7.70 -10.10
C CYS A 362 38.39 -7.94 -11.09
N GLY A 363 39.03 -6.87 -11.58
CA GLY A 363 40.23 -6.94 -12.44
C GLY A 363 39.96 -6.78 -13.94
N GLY A 364 38.73 -7.00 -14.41
CA GLY A 364 38.37 -6.91 -15.83
C GLY A 364 38.48 -5.50 -16.41
N HIS A 365 38.05 -4.48 -15.65
CA HIS A 365 38.11 -3.06 -16.05
C HIS A 365 39.04 -2.26 -15.16
N ALA A 366 38.99 -2.53 -13.86
CA ALA A 366 39.80 -1.94 -12.82
C ALA A 366 39.99 -2.97 -11.69
N GLY A 367 40.79 -2.62 -10.69
CA GLY A 367 41.12 -3.49 -9.58
C GLY A 367 42.27 -4.47 -9.87
N ASP A 368 42.94 -4.85 -8.81
CA ASP A 368 44.00 -5.85 -8.70
C ASP A 368 43.93 -6.46 -7.29
N GLU A 369 44.81 -7.39 -6.95
CA GLU A 369 44.75 -8.04 -5.63
C GLU A 369 44.90 -7.03 -4.47
N ASN A 370 45.74 -6.01 -4.62
CA ASN A 370 45.99 -5.03 -3.56
C ASN A 370 44.78 -4.13 -3.32
N SER A 371 44.21 -3.57 -4.39
CA SER A 371 43.01 -2.72 -4.34
C SER A 371 41.78 -3.52 -3.87
N MET A 372 41.61 -4.78 -4.31
CA MET A 372 40.54 -5.64 -3.80
C MET A 372 40.69 -5.90 -2.29
N ARG A 373 41.90 -6.24 -1.81
CA ARG A 373 42.15 -6.44 -0.36
C ARG A 373 41.88 -5.17 0.44
N HIS A 374 42.29 -4.02 -0.09
CA HIS A 374 42.05 -2.73 0.55
C HIS A 374 40.54 -2.43 0.66
N ALA A 375 39.80 -2.52 -0.45
CA ALA A 375 38.36 -2.33 -0.51
C ALA A 375 37.61 -3.29 0.43
N LEU A 376 37.97 -4.58 0.42
CA LEU A 376 37.39 -5.59 1.32
C LEU A 376 37.65 -5.27 2.80
N THR A 377 38.83 -4.76 3.14
CA THR A 377 39.17 -4.40 4.52
C THR A 377 38.33 -3.23 5.00
N LEU A 378 38.17 -2.19 4.17
CA LEU A 378 37.32 -1.03 4.48
C LEU A 378 35.84 -1.43 4.60
N ALA A 379 35.34 -2.18 3.61
CA ALA A 379 33.96 -2.66 3.60
C ALA A 379 33.64 -3.53 4.83
N LYS A 380 34.57 -4.42 5.23
CA LYS A 380 34.44 -5.23 6.45
C LYS A 380 34.36 -4.36 7.69
N ALA A 381 35.22 -3.35 7.81
CA ALA A 381 35.25 -2.47 8.98
C ALA A 381 33.92 -1.71 9.15
N ARG A 382 33.19 -1.45 8.05
CA ARG A 382 31.88 -0.79 8.06
C ARG A 382 30.67 -1.70 7.95
N GLY A 383 30.89 -3.00 7.83
CA GLY A 383 29.81 -3.97 7.71
C GLY A 383 28.98 -3.81 6.44
N CYS A 384 29.57 -3.29 5.36
CA CYS A 384 28.89 -3.21 4.07
C CYS A 384 28.66 -4.62 3.50
N ALA A 385 27.56 -4.81 2.79
CA ALA A 385 27.41 -6.00 1.94
C ALA A 385 28.36 -5.90 0.74
N ILE A 386 29.05 -7.00 0.43
CA ILE A 386 30.15 -7.01 -0.55
C ILE A 386 29.69 -7.71 -1.82
N GLY A 387 29.78 -7.01 -2.94
CA GLY A 387 29.46 -7.51 -4.27
C GLY A 387 30.67 -7.62 -5.18
N ALA A 388 30.66 -8.61 -6.06
CA ALA A 388 31.60 -8.68 -7.17
C ALA A 388 31.14 -7.72 -8.29
N HIS A 389 32.08 -6.93 -8.82
CA HIS A 389 31.86 -6.02 -9.93
C HIS A 389 32.64 -6.46 -11.19
N PRO A 390 32.22 -7.54 -11.87
CA PRO A 390 32.90 -8.03 -13.06
C PRO A 390 32.54 -7.22 -14.30
N SER A 391 33.40 -7.27 -15.31
CA SER A 391 33.24 -6.52 -16.54
C SER A 391 33.73 -7.31 -17.75
N TYR A 392 33.54 -6.75 -18.94
CA TYR A 392 34.37 -7.16 -20.07
C TYR A 392 35.85 -6.92 -19.74
N PRO A 393 36.77 -7.82 -20.15
CA PRO A 393 38.20 -7.68 -19.88
C PRO A 393 38.82 -6.60 -20.78
N ASP A 394 38.47 -5.35 -20.50
CA ASP A 394 38.78 -4.15 -21.29
C ASP A 394 39.26 -3.03 -20.37
N ARG A 395 40.42 -3.23 -19.75
CA ARG A 395 41.00 -2.25 -18.82
C ARG A 395 41.32 -0.92 -19.51
N GLU A 396 41.74 -0.94 -20.78
CA GLU A 396 42.12 0.25 -21.54
C GLU A 396 40.96 1.25 -21.70
N HIS A 397 39.72 0.75 -21.79
CA HIS A 397 38.52 1.58 -21.90
C HIS A 397 37.60 1.44 -20.68
N PHE A 398 38.14 0.95 -19.56
CA PHE A 398 37.43 0.84 -18.29
C PHE A 398 36.15 -0.02 -18.39
N GLY A 399 36.13 -1.05 -19.23
CA GLY A 399 34.97 -1.93 -19.42
C GLY A 399 33.76 -1.26 -20.09
N ARG A 400 33.96 -0.09 -20.71
CA ARG A 400 32.90 0.70 -21.36
C ARG A 400 32.74 0.43 -22.85
N ARG A 401 33.40 -0.62 -23.37
CA ARG A 401 33.15 -1.15 -24.71
C ARG A 401 32.70 -2.60 -24.63
N ARG A 402 31.80 -2.98 -25.52
CA ARG A 402 31.45 -4.39 -25.73
C ARG A 402 32.67 -5.10 -26.30
N VAL A 403 33.05 -6.21 -25.67
CA VAL A 403 34.04 -7.13 -26.21
C VAL A 403 33.29 -8.30 -26.86
N HIS A 404 33.49 -8.48 -28.17
CA HIS A 404 32.89 -9.59 -28.91
C HIS A 404 33.73 -10.86 -28.70
N THR A 405 33.25 -11.73 -27.81
CA THR A 405 33.85 -13.04 -27.53
C THR A 405 32.79 -14.14 -27.62
N ALA A 406 33.24 -15.39 -27.78
CA ALA A 406 32.35 -16.54 -27.68
C ALA A 406 31.70 -16.60 -26.28
N PRO A 407 30.43 -17.07 -26.16
CA PRO A 407 29.73 -17.14 -24.87
C PRO A 407 30.52 -17.85 -23.76
N ASP A 408 31.17 -18.97 -24.06
CA ASP A 408 31.97 -19.74 -23.10
C ASP A 408 33.22 -18.99 -22.63
N ALA A 409 33.82 -18.18 -23.51
CA ALA A 409 34.96 -17.34 -23.16
C ALA A 409 34.52 -16.18 -22.26
N LEU A 410 33.36 -15.57 -22.53
CA LEU A 410 32.77 -14.56 -21.65
C LEU A 410 32.48 -15.15 -20.28
N LEU A 411 31.78 -16.30 -20.22
CA LEU A 411 31.50 -17.02 -18.97
C LEU A 411 32.79 -17.30 -18.19
N SER A 412 33.80 -17.89 -18.83
CA SER A 412 35.07 -18.23 -18.18
C SER A 412 35.77 -16.99 -17.63
N SER A 413 35.74 -15.87 -18.37
CA SER A 413 36.30 -14.61 -17.92
C SER A 413 35.57 -14.06 -16.69
N LEU A 414 34.23 -14.03 -16.71
CA LEU A 414 33.42 -13.54 -15.60
C LEU A 414 33.56 -14.42 -14.36
N ALA A 415 33.51 -15.74 -14.52
CA ALA A 415 33.70 -16.70 -13.43
C ALA A 415 35.09 -16.54 -12.79
N SER A 416 36.14 -16.32 -13.60
CA SER A 416 37.49 -16.08 -13.11
C SER A 416 37.60 -14.78 -12.30
N GLN A 417 36.95 -13.71 -12.76
CA GLN A 417 36.89 -12.43 -12.05
C GLN A 417 36.18 -12.56 -10.69
N ILE A 418 34.99 -13.18 -10.66
CA ILE A 418 34.22 -13.37 -9.42
C ILE A 418 34.98 -14.29 -8.45
N ALA A 419 35.58 -15.38 -8.96
CA ALA A 419 36.38 -16.30 -8.15
C ALA A 419 37.64 -15.65 -7.56
N ALA A 420 38.26 -14.70 -8.28
CA ALA A 420 39.41 -13.96 -7.77
C ALA A 420 39.05 -13.15 -6.52
N LEU A 421 37.95 -12.40 -6.56
CA LEU A 421 37.47 -11.67 -5.39
C LEU A 421 37.01 -12.63 -4.27
N SER A 422 36.31 -13.71 -4.62
CA SER A 422 35.82 -14.71 -3.65
C SER A 422 36.95 -15.29 -2.79
N ARG A 423 38.09 -15.67 -3.39
CA ARG A 423 39.25 -16.16 -2.64
C ARG A 423 39.78 -15.14 -1.62
N LEU A 424 39.76 -13.86 -1.96
CA LEU A 424 40.20 -12.79 -1.06
C LEU A 424 39.19 -12.58 0.08
N THR A 425 37.89 -12.74 -0.20
CA THR A 425 36.85 -12.66 0.84
C THR A 425 37.03 -13.73 1.91
N GLU A 426 37.36 -14.96 1.52
CA GLU A 426 37.64 -16.07 2.45
C GLU A 426 38.83 -15.77 3.37
N GLN A 427 39.92 -15.25 2.80
CA GLN A 427 41.13 -14.91 3.56
C GLN A 427 40.89 -13.77 4.57
N ILE A 428 40.04 -12.80 4.21
CA ILE A 428 39.69 -11.65 5.05
C ILE A 428 38.56 -12.02 6.04
N GLY A 429 37.87 -13.14 5.86
CA GLY A 429 36.77 -13.60 6.70
C GLY A 429 35.47 -12.83 6.48
N VAL A 430 35.16 -12.53 5.22
CA VAL A 430 33.87 -11.97 4.76
C VAL A 430 33.30 -12.83 3.64
N ARG A 431 32.07 -12.56 3.19
CA ARG A 431 31.42 -13.30 2.10
C ARG A 431 30.90 -12.34 1.05
N LEU A 432 30.91 -12.79 -0.20
CA LEU A 432 30.17 -12.14 -1.27
C LEU A 432 28.66 -12.31 -1.02
N SER A 433 27.88 -11.28 -1.33
CA SER A 433 26.41 -11.32 -1.27
C SER A 433 25.75 -11.13 -2.64
N HIS A 434 26.41 -10.42 -3.55
CA HIS A 434 25.84 -10.09 -4.85
C HIS A 434 26.87 -9.99 -5.98
N VAL A 435 26.39 -9.95 -7.21
CA VAL A 435 27.15 -9.64 -8.42
C VAL A 435 26.43 -8.52 -9.16
N LYS A 436 27.14 -7.43 -9.42
CA LYS A 436 26.68 -6.32 -10.27
C LYS A 436 27.63 -6.19 -11.45
N PRO A 437 27.22 -6.46 -12.69
CA PRO A 437 28.08 -6.22 -13.85
C PRO A 437 28.45 -4.73 -13.97
N HIS A 438 29.61 -4.45 -14.54
CA HIS A 438 30.08 -3.08 -14.80
C HIS A 438 29.80 -2.62 -16.23
N GLY A 439 29.68 -1.31 -16.41
CA GLY A 439 29.86 -0.64 -17.71
C GLY A 439 29.03 -1.23 -18.85
N SER A 440 29.68 -1.53 -19.97
CA SER A 440 28.99 -2.09 -21.14
C SER A 440 28.36 -3.44 -20.85
N LEU A 441 28.99 -4.28 -20.01
CA LEU A 441 28.44 -5.59 -19.66
C LEU A 441 27.07 -5.47 -18.97
N TYR A 442 26.92 -4.49 -18.06
CA TYR A 442 25.65 -4.17 -17.39
C TYR A 442 24.56 -3.73 -18.38
N HIS A 443 24.91 -2.81 -19.27
CA HIS A 443 23.98 -2.29 -20.27
C HIS A 443 23.58 -3.33 -21.31
N ASP A 444 24.54 -4.15 -21.74
CA ASP A 444 24.32 -5.20 -22.72
C ASP A 444 23.44 -6.32 -22.15
N ALA A 445 23.70 -6.74 -20.91
CA ALA A 445 22.88 -7.74 -20.21
C ALA A 445 21.40 -7.34 -20.15
N SER A 446 21.11 -6.04 -20.07
CA SER A 446 19.73 -5.53 -19.96
C SER A 446 18.83 -5.93 -21.14
N ASN A 447 19.41 -6.24 -22.31
CA ASN A 447 18.68 -6.56 -23.53
C ASN A 447 19.18 -7.80 -24.28
N ASP A 448 20.30 -8.42 -23.87
CA ASP A 448 20.91 -9.57 -24.53
C ASP A 448 20.88 -10.80 -23.61
N GLN A 449 20.03 -11.77 -23.94
CA GLN A 449 19.80 -12.95 -23.12
C GLN A 449 21.05 -13.83 -22.99
N HIS A 450 21.92 -13.87 -24.01
CA HIS A 450 23.14 -14.66 -23.97
C HIS A 450 24.14 -14.09 -22.98
N ILE A 451 24.25 -12.75 -22.92
CA ILE A 451 25.10 -12.07 -21.94
C ILE A 451 24.53 -12.22 -20.53
N ALA A 452 23.21 -12.00 -20.36
CA ALA A 452 22.54 -12.23 -19.09
C ALA A 452 22.75 -13.67 -18.60
N ARG A 453 22.72 -14.66 -19.51
CA ARG A 453 22.98 -16.05 -19.19
C ARG A 453 24.43 -16.29 -18.74
N ALA A 454 25.41 -15.72 -19.44
CA ALA A 454 26.81 -15.83 -19.05
C ALA A 454 27.09 -15.26 -17.65
N ILE A 455 26.48 -14.13 -17.29
CA ILE A 455 26.57 -13.54 -15.95
C ILE A 455 25.94 -14.46 -14.90
N PHE A 456 24.75 -15.00 -15.19
CA PHE A 456 24.04 -15.92 -14.31
C PHE A 456 24.87 -17.17 -14.03
N ASP A 457 25.30 -17.87 -15.09
CA ASP A 457 26.05 -19.12 -14.96
C ASP A 457 27.42 -18.89 -14.29
N ALA A 458 28.10 -17.77 -14.59
CA ALA A 458 29.33 -17.38 -13.89
C ALA A 458 29.10 -17.19 -12.39
N ALA A 459 28.08 -16.44 -11.99
CA ALA A 459 27.76 -16.25 -10.56
C ALA A 459 27.42 -17.57 -9.86
N ARG A 460 26.59 -18.42 -10.48
CA ARG A 460 26.19 -19.73 -9.90
C ARG A 460 27.36 -20.71 -9.79
N SER A 461 28.33 -20.63 -10.71
CA SER A 461 29.54 -21.46 -10.64
C SER A 461 30.43 -21.13 -9.43
N CYS A 462 30.34 -19.91 -8.91
CA CYS A 462 31.07 -19.48 -7.71
C CYS A 462 30.26 -19.71 -6.44
N ASP A 463 29.02 -19.21 -6.38
CA ASP A 463 28.12 -19.43 -5.25
C ASP A 463 26.64 -19.36 -5.72
N PRO A 464 25.87 -20.44 -5.53
CA PRO A 464 24.47 -20.51 -5.97
C PRO A 464 23.53 -19.58 -5.21
N HIS A 465 23.97 -18.87 -4.17
CA HIS A 465 23.16 -17.92 -3.39
C HIS A 465 23.44 -16.46 -3.72
N LEU A 466 24.41 -16.16 -4.60
CA LEU A 466 24.70 -14.77 -4.99
C LEU A 466 23.48 -14.11 -5.63
N ARG A 467 23.14 -12.92 -5.14
CA ARG A 467 22.11 -12.06 -5.72
C ARG A 467 22.64 -11.40 -6.99
N LEU A 468 21.80 -11.23 -8.01
CA LEU A 468 22.17 -10.53 -9.25
C LEU A 468 21.57 -9.13 -9.27
N VAL A 469 22.42 -8.12 -9.39
CA VAL A 469 22.00 -6.71 -9.46
C VAL A 469 21.97 -6.28 -10.92
N GLY A 470 20.87 -5.69 -11.36
CA GLY A 470 20.70 -5.23 -12.74
C GLY A 470 19.77 -4.01 -12.84
N MET A 471 19.78 -3.39 -14.01
CA MET A 471 19.02 -2.16 -14.27
C MET A 471 17.53 -2.40 -14.05
N ALA A 472 16.90 -1.53 -13.25
CA ALA A 472 15.46 -1.55 -13.04
C ALA A 472 14.69 -1.51 -14.36
N GLY A 473 13.71 -2.40 -14.50
CA GLY A 473 12.90 -2.56 -15.71
C GLY A 473 13.57 -3.31 -16.86
N SER A 474 14.81 -3.80 -16.70
CA SER A 474 15.49 -4.57 -17.75
C SER A 474 15.03 -6.01 -17.84
N LYS A 475 15.12 -6.60 -19.05
CA LYS A 475 14.79 -8.01 -19.30
C LYS A 475 15.73 -8.97 -18.58
N ALA A 476 16.95 -8.53 -18.24
CA ALA A 476 17.92 -9.30 -17.47
C ALA A 476 17.33 -9.79 -16.14
N LEU A 477 16.63 -8.91 -15.42
CA LEU A 477 16.04 -9.24 -14.13
C LEU A 477 14.98 -10.34 -14.26
N ASP A 478 14.18 -10.29 -15.32
CA ASP A 478 13.13 -11.30 -15.57
C ASP A 478 13.73 -12.65 -15.93
N TRP A 479 14.76 -12.68 -16.78
CA TRP A 479 15.46 -13.91 -17.12
C TRP A 479 16.15 -14.53 -15.90
N TRP A 480 16.85 -13.72 -15.10
CA TRP A 480 17.50 -14.20 -13.88
C TRP A 480 16.52 -14.76 -12.86
N ARG A 481 15.36 -14.11 -12.65
CA ARG A 481 14.27 -14.67 -11.82
C ARG A 481 13.76 -15.99 -12.38
N ALA A 482 13.51 -16.06 -13.69
CA ALA A 482 13.04 -17.27 -14.35
C ALA A 482 14.05 -18.44 -14.23
N TRP A 483 15.35 -18.15 -14.12
CA TRP A 483 16.40 -19.13 -13.87
C TRP A 483 16.65 -19.40 -12.37
N GLY A 484 15.87 -18.79 -11.47
CA GLY A 484 15.93 -19.05 -10.03
C GLY A 484 16.94 -18.21 -9.25
N ALA A 485 17.45 -17.11 -9.81
CA ALA A 485 18.26 -16.15 -9.07
C ALA A 485 17.40 -15.23 -8.20
N THR A 486 17.90 -14.93 -6.99
CA THR A 486 17.51 -13.70 -6.28
C THR A 486 18.07 -12.50 -7.04
N VAL A 487 17.23 -11.52 -7.34
CA VAL A 487 17.63 -10.33 -8.10
C VAL A 487 17.33 -9.04 -7.36
N THR A 488 18.12 -8.01 -7.64
CA THR A 488 17.88 -6.64 -7.18
C THR A 488 17.84 -5.71 -8.39
N ALA A 489 16.73 -4.97 -8.50
CA ALA A 489 16.60 -3.88 -9.45
C ALA A 489 17.30 -2.65 -8.89
N GLU A 490 18.20 -2.09 -9.67
CA GLU A 490 19.00 -0.92 -9.32
C GLU A 490 18.60 0.29 -10.16
N ALA A 491 18.59 1.45 -9.50
CA ALA A 491 18.46 2.76 -10.12
C ALA A 491 19.63 3.65 -9.71
N PHE A 492 19.79 4.79 -10.37
CA PHE A 492 20.94 5.67 -10.24
C PHE A 492 20.46 7.05 -9.80
N VAL A 493 21.03 7.57 -8.72
CA VAL A 493 20.60 8.88 -8.17
C VAL A 493 21.37 10.04 -8.79
N ASP A 494 22.54 9.75 -9.35
CA ASP A 494 23.48 10.70 -9.94
C ASP A 494 23.45 10.72 -11.48
N ARG A 495 22.48 10.02 -12.09
CA ARG A 495 22.33 9.93 -13.55
C ARG A 495 20.98 10.43 -14.02
N ALA A 496 20.98 11.06 -15.20
CA ALA A 496 19.75 11.42 -15.90
C ALA A 496 19.19 10.25 -16.73
N TYR A 497 17.87 10.19 -16.83
CA TYR A 497 17.13 9.18 -17.59
C TYR A 497 16.55 9.75 -18.88
N GLU A 498 16.65 9.00 -19.97
CA GLU A 498 15.94 9.28 -21.22
C GLU A 498 14.48 8.81 -21.11
N PRO A 499 13.55 9.33 -21.94
CA PRO A 499 12.11 9.03 -21.86
C PRO A 499 11.74 7.54 -21.96
N ASP A 500 12.63 6.71 -22.50
CA ASP A 500 12.49 5.26 -22.62
C ASP A 500 12.99 4.49 -21.39
N GLY A 501 13.42 5.19 -20.33
CA GLY A 501 13.95 4.61 -19.10
C GLY A 501 15.43 4.28 -19.13
N ARG A 502 16.13 4.48 -20.26
CA ARG A 502 17.58 4.26 -20.33
C ARG A 502 18.33 5.39 -19.65
N LEU A 503 19.53 5.12 -19.16
CA LEU A 503 20.42 6.19 -18.70
C LEU A 503 20.95 7.00 -19.89
N ARG A 504 20.94 8.32 -19.73
CA ARG A 504 21.58 9.24 -20.68
C ARG A 504 23.06 8.92 -20.82
N ALA A 505 23.55 8.84 -22.05
CA ALA A 505 24.94 8.54 -22.33
C ALA A 505 25.88 9.57 -21.68
N ARG A 506 26.96 9.10 -21.03
CA ARG A 506 27.89 9.97 -20.27
C ARG A 506 28.55 11.07 -21.11
N THR A 507 28.64 10.88 -22.43
CA THR A 507 29.20 11.86 -23.37
C THR A 507 28.26 13.03 -23.67
N LEU A 508 26.98 12.93 -23.30
CA LEU A 508 25.99 13.98 -23.54
C LEU A 508 25.90 14.95 -22.36
N ALA A 509 25.68 16.23 -22.67
CA ALA A 509 25.45 17.26 -21.65
C ALA A 509 24.26 16.88 -20.75
N GLY A 510 24.41 17.10 -19.44
CA GLY A 510 23.39 16.78 -18.44
C GLY A 510 23.24 15.30 -18.10
N ALA A 511 24.20 14.45 -18.48
CA ALA A 511 24.17 13.02 -18.13
C ALA A 511 24.37 12.74 -16.63
N LEU A 512 25.12 13.62 -15.94
CA LEU A 512 25.37 13.56 -14.50
C LEU A 512 24.49 14.55 -13.76
N ILE A 513 24.02 14.14 -12.59
CA ILE A 513 23.35 14.99 -11.61
C ILE A 513 24.38 15.31 -10.52
N THR A 514 24.96 16.51 -10.60
CA THR A 514 25.99 16.96 -9.64
C THR A 514 25.41 17.76 -8.47
N SER A 515 24.13 18.14 -8.50
CA SER A 515 23.46 18.80 -7.36
C SER A 515 23.02 17.75 -6.34
N PRO A 516 23.51 17.80 -5.09
CA PRO A 516 23.05 16.92 -4.03
C PRO A 516 21.53 16.95 -3.84
N GLU A 517 20.91 18.13 -3.90
CA GLU A 517 19.47 18.29 -3.67
C GLU A 517 18.66 17.65 -4.79
N ARG A 518 19.13 17.76 -6.04
CA ARG A 518 18.47 17.11 -7.19
C ARG A 518 18.59 15.59 -7.08
N ALA A 519 19.77 15.07 -6.73
CA ALA A 519 19.98 13.64 -6.53
C ALA A 519 19.12 13.10 -5.37
N ALA A 520 19.03 13.82 -4.25
CA ALA A 520 18.20 13.47 -3.11
C ALA A 520 16.69 13.46 -3.44
N ARG A 521 16.20 14.44 -4.22
CA ARG A 521 14.81 14.44 -4.72
C ARG A 521 14.54 13.24 -5.62
N GLN A 522 15.48 12.91 -6.51
CA GLN A 522 15.36 11.75 -7.39
C GLN A 522 15.35 10.44 -6.59
N ALA A 523 16.27 10.28 -5.63
CA ALA A 523 16.31 9.13 -4.73
C ALA A 523 14.99 8.94 -3.98
N LEU A 524 14.44 10.02 -3.40
CA LEU A 524 13.17 9.98 -2.69
C LEU A 524 12.01 9.64 -3.62
N ALA A 525 11.97 10.19 -4.85
CA ALA A 525 10.95 9.88 -5.83
C ALA A 525 10.99 8.41 -6.26
N ILE A 526 12.17 7.84 -6.50
CA ILE A 526 12.34 6.43 -6.81
C ILE A 526 11.85 5.58 -5.63
N ALA A 527 12.29 5.90 -4.41
CA ALA A 527 12.00 5.08 -3.23
C ALA A 527 10.53 5.14 -2.76
N THR A 528 9.83 6.26 -2.98
CA THR A 528 8.45 6.46 -2.47
C THR A 528 7.37 6.35 -3.54
N ARG A 529 7.71 6.69 -4.79
CA ARG A 529 6.74 6.80 -5.89
C ARG A 529 7.09 5.88 -7.06
N SER A 530 8.21 5.15 -7.00
CA SER A 530 8.70 4.29 -8.09
C SER A 530 8.75 5.04 -9.43
N GLN A 531 9.27 6.27 -9.44
CA GLN A 531 9.34 7.09 -10.65
C GLN A 531 10.56 8.03 -10.67
N VAL A 532 10.96 8.42 -11.86
CA VAL A 532 12.00 9.43 -12.13
C VAL A 532 11.55 10.42 -13.20
N GLU A 533 12.06 11.64 -13.14
CA GLU A 533 11.85 12.65 -14.20
C GLU A 533 12.90 12.45 -15.31
N SER A 534 12.44 12.38 -16.56
CA SER A 534 13.30 12.22 -17.74
C SER A 534 13.94 13.53 -18.19
N THR A 535 14.88 13.44 -19.13
CA THR A 535 15.47 14.58 -19.85
C THR A 535 14.43 15.43 -20.60
N SER A 536 13.24 14.90 -20.87
CA SER A 536 12.12 15.62 -21.49
C SER A 536 11.13 16.22 -20.49
N GLY A 537 11.33 16.01 -19.19
CA GLY A 537 10.39 16.39 -18.12
C GLY A 537 9.24 15.40 -17.90
N SER A 538 9.16 14.32 -18.69
CA SER A 538 8.16 13.26 -18.48
C SER A 538 8.52 12.39 -17.27
N MET A 539 7.52 11.93 -16.52
CA MET A 539 7.73 10.97 -15.43
C MET A 539 7.77 9.54 -15.97
N ILE A 540 8.82 8.80 -15.65
CA ILE A 540 9.03 7.40 -16.04
C ILE A 540 8.88 6.52 -14.81
N ALA A 541 8.16 5.40 -14.93
CA ALA A 541 8.07 4.41 -13.87
C ALA A 541 9.39 3.63 -13.72
N ILE A 542 9.98 3.68 -12.53
CA ILE A 542 11.20 2.95 -12.16
C ILE A 542 11.04 2.41 -10.75
N SER A 543 10.94 1.09 -10.62
CA SER A 543 10.93 0.39 -9.33
C SER A 543 12.29 -0.23 -9.06
N ALA A 544 12.94 0.16 -7.98
CA ALA A 544 14.28 -0.27 -7.61
C ALA A 544 14.38 -0.58 -6.10
N GLN A 545 15.18 -1.58 -5.75
CA GLN A 545 15.54 -1.90 -4.37
C GLN A 545 16.94 -1.39 -3.98
N ALA A 546 17.74 -0.95 -4.96
CA ALA A 546 19.05 -0.36 -4.73
C ALA A 546 19.24 0.96 -5.50
N LEU A 547 19.95 1.89 -4.87
CA LEU A 547 20.32 3.19 -5.41
C LEU A 547 21.84 3.29 -5.51
N CYS A 548 22.36 3.36 -6.73
CA CYS A 548 23.78 3.51 -7.01
C CYS A 548 24.20 4.98 -7.08
N ILE A 549 25.36 5.26 -6.49
CA ILE A 549 26.10 6.53 -6.60
C ILE A 549 27.50 6.20 -7.12
N HIS A 550 27.93 6.86 -8.18
CA HIS A 550 29.27 6.64 -8.71
C HIS A 550 30.29 7.55 -8.04
N ALA A 551 31.46 6.99 -7.72
CA ALA A 551 32.57 7.75 -7.13
C ALA A 551 33.18 8.80 -8.08
N ASP A 552 33.02 8.61 -9.39
CA ASP A 552 33.50 9.55 -10.42
C ASP A 552 32.55 10.75 -10.65
N THR A 553 31.41 10.81 -9.95
CA THR A 553 30.51 11.97 -10.00
C THR A 553 31.06 13.10 -9.10
N PRO A 554 31.14 14.35 -9.59
CA PRO A 554 31.44 15.51 -8.74
C PRO A 554 30.53 15.55 -7.50
N ASP A 555 31.12 15.81 -6.34
CA ASP A 555 30.43 15.89 -5.05
C ASP A 555 29.71 14.58 -4.63
N ALA A 556 30.17 13.41 -5.11
CA ALA A 556 29.59 12.11 -4.80
C ALA A 556 29.37 11.85 -3.30
N VAL A 557 30.30 12.30 -2.45
CA VAL A 557 30.19 12.14 -0.99
C VAL A 557 29.03 12.98 -0.43
N GLU A 558 28.89 14.23 -0.87
CA GLU A 558 27.80 15.11 -0.44
C GLU A 558 26.44 14.60 -0.95
N ILE A 559 26.40 14.12 -2.19
CA ILE A 559 25.24 13.44 -2.77
C ILE A 559 24.83 12.25 -1.89
N ALA A 560 25.78 11.37 -1.54
CA ALA A 560 25.50 10.20 -0.72
C ALA A 560 24.98 10.56 0.68
N GLN A 561 25.59 11.55 1.34
CA GLN A 561 25.15 12.03 2.64
C GLN A 561 23.72 12.56 2.60
N LEU A 562 23.41 13.43 1.62
CA LEU A 562 22.10 14.05 1.53
C LEU A 562 21.01 13.05 1.10
N VAL A 563 21.34 12.10 0.21
CA VAL A 563 20.44 11.01 -0.18
C VAL A 563 20.10 10.15 1.05
N ARG A 564 21.10 9.68 1.80
CA ARG A 564 20.88 8.88 3.01
C ARG A 564 20.06 9.64 4.06
N HIS A 565 20.38 10.92 4.29
CA HIS A 565 19.64 11.77 5.22
C HIS A 565 18.17 11.95 4.79
N THR A 566 17.92 12.23 3.51
CA THR A 566 16.58 12.44 2.96
C THR A 566 15.73 11.17 3.06
N LEU A 567 16.28 10.02 2.71
CA LEU A 567 15.59 8.73 2.79
C LEU A 567 15.24 8.38 4.24
N THR A 568 16.21 8.47 5.15
CA THR A 568 15.99 8.15 6.56
C THR A 568 14.99 9.10 7.24
N THR A 569 15.04 10.40 6.92
CA THR A 569 14.06 11.40 7.40
C THR A 569 12.65 11.12 6.87
N ALA A 570 12.54 10.59 5.65
CA ALA A 570 11.27 10.15 5.07
C ALA A 570 10.77 8.80 5.63
N GLY A 571 11.47 8.20 6.60
CA GLY A 571 11.07 6.93 7.21
C GLY A 571 11.42 5.67 6.40
N ILE A 572 12.27 5.81 5.39
CA ILE A 572 12.79 4.71 4.57
C ILE A 572 14.02 4.14 5.30
N GLU A 573 14.04 2.83 5.51
CA GLU A 573 15.20 2.18 6.12
C GLU A 573 16.27 1.98 5.05
N VAL A 574 17.50 2.40 5.33
CA VAL A 574 18.62 2.14 4.43
C VAL A 574 19.29 0.84 4.89
N ARG A 575 19.24 -0.21 4.07
CA ARG A 575 19.69 -1.57 4.44
C ARG A 575 20.47 -2.23 3.31
N ALA A 576 21.50 -3.00 3.67
CA ALA A 576 22.41 -3.68 2.76
C ALA A 576 21.77 -4.87 2.01
N LEU A 577 22.38 -5.25 0.88
CA LEU A 577 22.01 -6.42 0.06
C LEU A 577 22.56 -7.73 0.64
N ASP A 578 22.27 -8.04 1.89
CA ASP A 578 22.75 -9.27 2.53
C ASP A 578 21.86 -10.50 2.26
N HIS A 579 22.33 -11.67 2.69
CA HIS A 579 21.68 -12.98 2.49
C HIS A 579 20.39 -13.18 3.31
N SER A 580 20.00 -12.23 4.17
CA SER A 580 18.87 -12.40 5.10
C SER A 580 17.51 -11.99 4.53
N VAL A 581 17.48 -11.41 3.32
CA VAL A 581 16.26 -10.83 2.74
C VAL A 581 15.61 -11.79 1.74
N ASN A 582 14.50 -12.42 2.16
CA ASN A 582 13.54 -13.05 1.24
C ASN A 582 12.73 -11.96 0.52
N ASP A 583 13.24 -11.46 -0.61
CA ASP A 583 12.49 -10.60 -1.53
C ASP A 583 11.51 -11.46 -2.35
N THR A 584 10.40 -11.84 -1.74
CA THR A 584 9.22 -12.24 -2.52
C THR A 584 8.50 -10.97 -2.95
N PRO A 585 8.32 -10.70 -4.25
CA PRO A 585 7.44 -9.63 -4.69
C PRO A 585 6.02 -9.93 -4.20
N THR A 586 5.43 -9.01 -3.44
CA THR A 586 4.00 -9.00 -3.10
C THR A 586 3.15 -8.60 -4.29
#